data_AF-A0A528DQY4-F1
#
_entry.id   AF-A0A528DQY4-F1
#
_cell.length_a   1.000
_cell.length_b   1.000
_cell.length_c   1.000
_cell.angle_alpha   90.00
_cell.angle_beta   90.00
_cell.angle_gamma   90.00
#
_symmetry.space_group_name_H-M   'P 1'
#
loop_
_entity.id
_entity.type
_entity.pdbx_description
1 polymer ?
#
loop_
_entity_poly.entity_id
_entity_poly.type
_entity_poly.pdbx_seq_one_letter_code
_entity_poly.pdbx_strand_id
1 'polypeptide(L)'
;MERSDVWFLVCTGAVVGFISGLAWSDLGHKTNWLFQYQTLVTGALAVIAAFFTVNAMNATEERQQARHDELMGFSRRSDRMIAERASALAGLFRGSAKDVSKLIDAFGEKFSDINDPKLPTRTEYNAAISILNRLNQCTDAPLIVDASRFFDAKTSISYYYIKNRSDTFLELIEILKSNRNKPTPNSPKAACKAISKALKELKIILPHLERLADSISTLKA
;
A
#
# COMPACT_ATOMS: atom_id res chain seq x y z
N MET A 1 10.65 19.76 -35.88
CA MET A 1 11.71 18.92 -36.46
C MET A 1 11.87 17.74 -35.57
N GLU A 2 11.34 16.61 -36.02
CA GLU A 2 11.46 15.35 -35.28
C GLU A 2 12.93 14.88 -35.39
N ARG A 3 13.39 14.10 -34.41
CA ARG A 3 14.80 13.65 -34.32
C ARG A 3 15.26 12.95 -35.61
N SER A 4 14.34 12.41 -36.40
CA SER A 4 14.53 11.81 -37.73
C SER A 4 15.02 12.80 -38.80
N ASP A 5 14.56 14.06 -38.76
CA ASP A 5 14.88 15.06 -39.79
C ASP A 5 16.35 15.50 -39.72
N VAL A 6 16.88 15.56 -38.49
CA VAL A 6 18.27 15.94 -38.23
C VAL A 6 19.23 14.87 -38.75
N TRP A 7 18.92 13.58 -38.54
CA TRP A 7 19.73 12.47 -39.06
C TRP A 7 19.69 12.40 -40.59
N PHE A 8 18.53 12.66 -41.20
CA PHE A 8 18.42 12.72 -42.65
C PHE A 8 19.32 13.82 -43.25
N LEU A 9 19.34 15.01 -42.64
CA LEU A 9 20.21 16.11 -43.07
C LEU A 9 21.70 15.80 -42.89
N VAL A 10 22.09 15.16 -41.78
CA VAL A 10 23.48 14.75 -41.53
C VAL A 10 23.94 13.71 -42.55
N CYS A 11 23.13 12.67 -42.82
CA CYS A 11 23.44 11.67 -43.83
C CYS A 11 23.53 12.26 -45.24
N THR A 12 22.59 13.13 -45.59
CA THR A 12 22.57 13.81 -46.90
C THR A 12 23.80 14.71 -47.07
N GLY A 13 24.15 15.49 -46.04
CA GLY A 13 25.35 16.32 -46.03
C GLY A 13 26.63 15.51 -46.18
N ALA A 14 26.73 14.35 -45.50
CA ALA A 14 27.88 13.46 -45.60
C ALA A 14 28.04 12.86 -47.02
N VAL A 15 26.93 12.43 -47.64
CA VAL A 15 26.93 11.90 -49.02
C VAL A 15 27.29 12.99 -50.03
N VAL A 16 26.71 14.18 -49.91
CA VAL A 16 27.02 15.32 -50.79
C VAL A 16 28.48 15.74 -50.63
N GLY A 17 28.99 15.82 -49.41
CA GLY A 17 30.39 16.11 -49.11
C GLY A 17 31.35 15.05 -49.70
N PHE A 18 30.98 13.77 -49.62
CA PHE A 18 31.75 12.68 -50.22
C PHE A 18 31.83 12.77 -51.74
N ILE A 19 30.70 13.00 -52.41
CA ILE A 19 30.63 13.14 -53.88
C ILE A 19 31.43 14.37 -54.34
N SER A 20 31.31 15.48 -53.61
CA SER A 20 32.04 16.72 -53.90
C SER A 20 33.55 16.53 -53.73
N GLY A 21 33.99 15.79 -52.70
CA GLY A 21 35.39 15.44 -52.48
C GLY A 21 35.96 14.50 -53.56
N LEU A 22 35.18 13.52 -54.01
CA LEU A 22 35.54 12.63 -55.12
C LEU A 22 35.75 13.42 -56.42
N ALA A 23 34.81 14.31 -56.75
CA ALA A 23 34.86 15.16 -57.94
C ALA A 23 36.08 16.10 -57.93
N TRP A 24 36.53 16.57 -56.75
CA TRP A 24 37.73 17.39 -56.62
C TRP A 24 39.03 16.58 -56.79
N SER A 25 39.06 15.34 -56.30
CA SER A 25 40.27 14.49 -56.32
C SER A 25 40.67 13.98 -57.71
N ASP A 26 39.73 13.96 -58.66
CA ASP A 26 39.94 13.42 -60.02
C ASP A 26 40.75 14.37 -60.94
N LEU A 27 41.09 15.57 -60.46
CA LEU A 27 41.75 16.61 -61.26
C LEU A 27 43.29 16.58 -61.30
N GLY A 28 43.99 15.60 -60.71
CA GLY A 28 45.45 15.49 -60.95
C GLY A 28 46.30 14.51 -60.13
N HIS A 29 46.65 13.37 -60.74
CA HIS A 29 47.90 12.57 -60.67
C HIS A 29 48.41 11.85 -59.38
N LYS A 30 48.76 10.56 -59.61
CA LYS A 30 49.81 9.65 -59.05
C LYS A 30 49.70 9.02 -57.64
N THR A 31 49.56 7.68 -57.64
CA THR A 31 50.01 6.60 -56.71
C THR A 31 49.82 6.68 -55.19
N ASN A 32 49.50 7.83 -54.59
CA ASN A 32 49.15 7.96 -53.16
C ASN A 32 47.64 8.08 -52.89
N TRP A 33 46.83 7.68 -53.88
CA TRP A 33 45.37 7.70 -53.86
C TRP A 33 44.82 7.03 -52.59
N LEU A 34 45.32 5.85 -52.22
CA LEU A 34 44.84 5.09 -51.05
C LEU A 34 44.96 5.88 -49.72
N PHE A 35 46.04 6.65 -49.53
CA PHE A 35 46.24 7.46 -48.33
C PHE A 35 45.26 8.63 -48.23
N GLN A 36 44.79 9.17 -49.36
CA GLN A 36 43.84 10.28 -49.37
C GLN A 36 42.40 9.83 -49.07
N TYR A 37 42.01 8.58 -49.39
CA TYR A 37 40.68 8.05 -49.04
C TYR A 37 40.58 7.47 -47.64
N GLN A 38 41.70 7.19 -46.96
CA GLN A 38 41.69 6.56 -45.64
C GLN A 38 40.87 7.38 -44.62
N THR A 39 41.05 8.70 -44.58
CA THR A 39 40.30 9.58 -43.68
C THR A 39 38.81 9.58 -43.99
N LEU A 40 38.45 9.47 -45.27
CA LEU A 40 37.06 9.43 -45.72
C LEU A 40 36.40 8.11 -45.37
N VAL A 41 37.06 6.98 -45.67
CA VAL A 41 36.59 5.64 -45.27
C VAL A 41 36.43 5.57 -43.75
N THR A 42 37.36 6.15 -42.99
CA THR A 42 37.27 6.22 -41.52
C THR A 42 36.06 7.05 -41.07
N GLY A 43 35.80 8.20 -41.70
CA GLY A 43 34.62 9.02 -41.42
C GLY A 43 33.30 8.30 -41.74
N ALA A 44 33.24 7.60 -42.88
CA ALA A 44 32.08 6.81 -43.28
C ALA A 44 31.80 5.67 -42.29
N LEU A 45 32.84 4.94 -41.88
CA LEU A 45 32.73 3.89 -40.86
C LEU A 45 32.28 4.45 -39.51
N ALA A 46 32.73 5.64 -39.11
CA ALA A 46 32.30 6.28 -37.88
C ALA A 46 30.81 6.64 -37.88
N VAL A 47 30.27 7.15 -39.00
CA VAL A 47 28.83 7.44 -39.13
C VAL A 47 28.01 6.15 -39.06
N ILE A 48 28.47 5.08 -39.73
CA ILE A 48 27.82 3.78 -39.68
C ILE A 48 27.80 3.23 -38.24
N ALA A 49 28.94 3.29 -37.54
CA ALA A 49 29.03 2.86 -36.15
C ALA A 49 28.13 3.66 -35.21
N ALA A 50 28.06 4.99 -35.39
CA ALA A 50 27.14 5.84 -34.64
C ALA A 50 25.67 5.47 -34.91
N PHE A 51 25.31 5.22 -36.17
CA PHE A 51 23.97 4.78 -36.54
C PHE A 51 23.58 3.45 -35.88
N PHE A 52 24.46 2.44 -35.91
CA PHE A 52 24.22 1.17 -35.22
C PHE A 52 24.06 1.36 -33.70
N THR A 53 24.87 2.23 -33.10
CA THR A 53 24.81 2.54 -31.67
C THR A 53 23.48 3.18 -31.29
N VAL A 54 23.01 4.16 -32.06
CA VAL A 54 21.71 4.81 -31.84
C VAL A 54 20.56 3.82 -31.99
N ASN A 55 20.59 2.99 -33.04
CA ASN A 55 19.54 1.99 -33.24
C ASN A 55 19.51 0.93 -32.12
N ALA A 56 20.68 0.49 -31.67
CA ALA A 56 20.80 -0.43 -30.53
C ALA A 56 20.29 0.20 -29.21
N MET A 57 20.54 1.50 -29.01
CA MET A 57 20.04 2.24 -27.85
C MET A 57 18.51 2.36 -27.89
N ASN A 58 17.93 2.78 -29.01
CA ASN A 58 16.48 2.88 -29.17
C ASN A 58 15.77 1.53 -28.91
N ALA A 59 16.28 0.44 -29.50
CA ALA A 59 15.72 -0.89 -29.28
C ALA A 59 15.86 -1.37 -27.81
N THR A 60 16.85 -0.85 -27.08
CA THR A 60 17.02 -1.14 -25.65
C THR A 60 16.07 -0.31 -24.80
N GLU A 61 15.90 0.98 -25.12
CA GLU A 61 14.97 1.89 -24.44
C GLU A 61 13.52 1.39 -24.57
N GLU A 62 13.07 0.98 -25.76
CA GLU A 62 11.72 0.42 -25.95
C GLU A 62 11.48 -0.83 -25.10
N ARG A 63 12.46 -1.74 -25.02
CA ARG A 63 12.37 -2.94 -24.18
C ARG A 63 12.37 -2.61 -22.69
N GLN A 64 13.14 -1.60 -22.28
CA GLN A 64 13.14 -1.14 -20.89
C GLN A 64 11.80 -0.51 -20.52
N GLN A 65 11.21 0.29 -21.42
CA GLN A 65 9.89 0.87 -21.22
C GLN A 65 8.81 -0.21 -21.14
N ALA A 66 8.80 -1.19 -22.06
CA ALA A 66 7.85 -2.30 -22.02
C ALA A 66 7.92 -3.09 -20.69
N ARG A 67 9.13 -3.40 -20.22
CA ARG A 67 9.31 -4.05 -18.91
C ARG A 67 8.84 -3.17 -17.75
N HIS A 68 9.09 -1.86 -17.82
CA HIS A 68 8.62 -0.94 -16.79
C HIS A 68 7.09 -0.93 -16.72
N ASP A 69 6.41 -0.87 -17.87
CA ASP A 69 4.96 -0.88 -17.97
C ASP A 69 4.37 -2.22 -17.48
N GLU A 70 5.01 -3.34 -17.82
CA GLU A 70 4.65 -4.67 -17.29
C GLU A 70 4.78 -4.74 -15.76
N LEU A 71 5.90 -4.27 -15.20
CA LEU A 71 6.13 -4.21 -13.75
C LEU A 71 5.10 -3.32 -13.04
N MET A 72 4.80 -2.16 -13.61
CA MET A 72 3.75 -1.27 -13.10
C MET A 72 2.36 -1.92 -13.17
N GLY A 73 2.08 -2.68 -14.23
CA GLY A 73 0.88 -3.50 -14.37
C GLY A 73 0.75 -4.54 -13.25
N PHE A 74 1.83 -5.27 -12.95
CA PHE A 74 1.86 -6.25 -11.85
C PHE A 74 1.69 -5.60 -10.48
N SER A 75 2.35 -4.47 -10.22
CA SER A 75 2.19 -3.72 -8.96
C SER A 75 0.72 -3.33 -8.75
N ARG A 76 0.09 -2.72 -9.77
CA ARG A 76 -1.31 -2.30 -9.71
C ARG A 76 -2.26 -3.47 -9.46
N ARG A 77 -2.00 -4.64 -10.07
CA ARG A 77 -2.81 -5.84 -9.84
C ARG A 77 -2.66 -6.36 -8.41
N SER A 78 -1.44 -6.39 -7.88
CA SER A 78 -1.19 -6.77 -6.49
C SER A 78 -1.90 -5.83 -5.52
N ASP A 79 -1.77 -4.52 -5.74
CA ASP A 79 -2.40 -3.48 -4.91
C ASP A 79 -3.93 -3.59 -4.94
N ARG A 80 -4.52 -3.82 -6.12
CA ARG A 80 -5.96 -4.08 -6.28
C ARG A 80 -6.40 -5.31 -5.49
N MET A 81 -5.67 -6.42 -5.56
CA MET A 81 -6.01 -7.63 -4.80
C MET A 81 -5.95 -7.41 -3.28
N ILE A 82 -5.00 -6.61 -2.79
CA ILE A 82 -4.91 -6.26 -1.37
C ILE A 82 -6.13 -5.42 -0.96
N ALA A 83 -6.49 -4.40 -1.75
CA ALA A 83 -7.67 -3.57 -1.49
C ALA A 83 -8.97 -4.38 -1.53
N GLU A 84 -9.14 -5.28 -2.50
CA GLU A 84 -10.31 -6.16 -2.60
C GLU A 84 -10.43 -7.10 -1.38
N ARG A 85 -9.33 -7.73 -0.96
CA ARG A 85 -9.31 -8.59 0.23
C ARG A 85 -9.60 -7.81 1.51
N ALA A 86 -9.08 -6.60 1.63
CA ALA A 86 -9.40 -5.72 2.75
C ALA A 86 -10.88 -5.34 2.77
N SER A 87 -11.48 -5.04 1.60
CA SER A 87 -12.90 -4.71 1.48
C SER A 87 -13.83 -5.81 2.04
N ALA A 88 -13.42 -7.08 1.94
CA ALA A 88 -14.16 -8.20 2.51
C ALA A 88 -14.19 -8.16 4.06
N LEU A 89 -13.21 -7.53 4.70
CA LEU A 89 -13.17 -7.34 6.15
C LEU A 89 -14.10 -6.23 6.65
N ALA A 90 -14.61 -5.36 5.76
CA ALA A 90 -15.56 -4.31 6.17
C ALA A 90 -16.77 -4.88 6.93
N GLY A 91 -17.25 -6.06 6.51
CA GLY A 91 -18.34 -6.77 7.19
C GLY A 91 -17.97 -7.19 8.62
N LEU A 92 -16.72 -7.58 8.87
CA LEU A 92 -16.24 -7.95 10.20
C LEU A 92 -16.14 -6.74 11.12
N PHE A 93 -15.63 -5.60 10.62
CA PHE A 93 -15.58 -4.36 11.39
C PHE A 93 -16.98 -3.83 11.70
N ARG A 94 -17.89 -3.82 10.72
CA ARG A 94 -19.29 -3.40 10.92
C ARG A 94 -20.03 -4.32 11.89
N GLY A 95 -19.82 -5.64 11.79
CA GLY A 95 -20.35 -6.61 12.75
C GLY A 95 -19.81 -6.38 14.15
N SER A 96 -18.51 -6.12 14.29
CA SER A 96 -17.88 -5.82 15.57
C SER A 96 -18.38 -4.51 16.16
N ALA A 97 -18.56 -3.45 15.36
CA ALA A 97 -19.15 -2.20 15.80
C ALA A 97 -20.58 -2.41 16.35
N LYS A 98 -21.41 -3.19 15.64
CA LYS A 98 -22.77 -3.54 16.09
C LYS A 98 -22.76 -4.32 17.41
N ASP A 99 -21.86 -5.29 17.56
CA ASP A 99 -21.74 -6.08 18.78
C ASP A 99 -21.24 -5.21 19.96
N VAL A 100 -20.32 -4.28 19.70
CA VAL A 100 -19.84 -3.30 20.67
C VAL A 100 -20.97 -2.38 21.12
N SER A 101 -21.74 -1.81 20.19
CA SER A 101 -22.90 -0.96 20.50
C SER A 101 -23.91 -1.70 21.38
N LYS A 102 -24.30 -2.93 21.01
CA LYS A 102 -25.20 -3.76 21.81
C LYS A 102 -24.67 -4.03 23.22
N LEU A 103 -23.37 -4.28 23.35
CA LEU A 103 -22.74 -4.52 24.64
C LEU A 103 -22.72 -3.24 25.49
N ILE A 104 -22.44 -2.07 24.88
CA ILE A 104 -22.52 -0.77 25.54
C ILE A 104 -23.93 -0.51 26.05
N ASP A 105 -24.96 -0.76 25.23
CA ASP A 105 -26.35 -0.53 25.63
C ASP A 105 -26.78 -1.48 26.76
N ALA A 106 -26.46 -2.77 26.62
CA ALA A 106 -26.85 -3.78 27.62
C ALA A 106 -26.14 -3.59 28.97
N PHE A 107 -24.86 -3.18 28.96
CA PHE A 107 -24.04 -3.14 30.17
C PHE A 107 -23.89 -1.72 30.73
N GLY A 108 -24.10 -0.70 29.90
CA GLY A 108 -23.96 0.71 30.27
C GLY A 108 -24.88 1.08 31.42
N GLU A 109 -26.14 0.66 31.38
CA GLU A 109 -27.08 0.89 32.49
C GLU A 109 -26.72 0.05 33.71
N LYS A 110 -26.48 -1.25 33.51
CA LYS A 110 -26.28 -2.24 34.58
C LYS A 110 -25.04 -1.95 35.44
N PHE A 111 -23.97 -1.44 34.83
CA PHE A 111 -22.68 -1.20 35.49
C PHE A 111 -22.32 0.29 35.56
N SER A 112 -23.31 1.18 35.42
CA SER A 112 -23.14 2.63 35.60
C SER A 112 -22.86 3.01 37.06
N ASP A 113 -23.50 2.33 38.02
CA ASP A 113 -23.32 2.59 39.43
C ASP A 113 -22.20 1.73 40.04
N ILE A 114 -21.12 2.39 40.44
CA ILE A 114 -19.97 1.74 41.09
C ILE A 114 -20.26 1.45 42.57
N ASN A 115 -21.25 2.12 43.17
CA ASN A 115 -21.56 2.02 44.60
C ASN A 115 -22.42 0.79 44.92
N ASP A 116 -23.20 0.29 43.95
CA ASP A 116 -23.93 -0.98 44.04
C ASP A 116 -23.46 -1.97 42.96
N PRO A 117 -22.26 -2.58 43.12
CA PRO A 117 -21.68 -3.43 42.10
C PRO A 117 -22.43 -4.76 42.01
N LYS A 118 -23.38 -4.84 41.07
CA LYS A 118 -24.03 -6.10 40.70
C LYS A 118 -22.99 -7.05 40.11
N LEU A 119 -22.93 -8.30 40.60
CA LEU A 119 -21.99 -9.28 40.08
C LEU A 119 -22.29 -9.56 38.59
N PRO A 120 -21.31 -9.42 37.69
CA PRO A 120 -21.50 -9.81 36.30
C PRO A 120 -21.74 -11.32 36.21
N THR A 121 -22.70 -11.73 35.40
CA THR A 121 -22.97 -13.14 35.13
C THR A 121 -21.87 -13.73 34.24
N ARG A 122 -21.71 -15.06 34.26
CA ARG A 122 -20.70 -15.75 33.44
C ARG A 122 -20.90 -15.52 31.94
N THR A 123 -22.15 -15.40 31.50
CA THR A 123 -22.51 -15.06 30.12
C THR A 123 -22.06 -13.64 29.76
N GLU A 124 -22.22 -12.69 30.67
CA GLU A 124 -21.76 -11.30 30.47
C GLU A 124 -20.24 -11.19 30.36
N TYR A 125 -19.49 -11.91 31.22
CA TYR A 125 -18.04 -12.00 31.08
C TYR A 125 -17.62 -12.56 29.72
N ASN A 126 -18.25 -13.67 29.31
CA ASN A 126 -17.91 -14.32 28.04
C ASN A 126 -18.26 -13.43 26.84
N ALA A 127 -19.35 -12.66 26.90
CA ALA A 127 -19.72 -11.69 25.87
C ALA A 127 -18.70 -10.55 25.76
N ALA A 128 -18.29 -9.96 26.89
CA ALA A 128 -17.26 -8.91 26.90
C ALA A 128 -15.92 -9.42 26.36
N ILE A 129 -15.46 -10.58 26.85
CA ILE A 129 -14.19 -11.19 26.43
C ILE A 129 -14.22 -11.54 24.94
N SER A 130 -15.33 -12.09 24.41
CA SER A 130 -15.41 -12.48 23.01
C SER A 130 -15.38 -11.27 22.06
N ILE A 131 -16.05 -10.18 22.43
CA ILE A 131 -16.04 -8.92 21.66
C ILE A 131 -14.64 -8.29 21.66
N LEU A 132 -14.00 -8.20 22.83
CA LEU A 132 -12.63 -7.66 22.93
C LEU A 132 -11.62 -8.49 22.14
N ASN A 133 -11.71 -9.83 22.22
CA ASN A 133 -10.85 -10.72 21.42
C ASN A 133 -11.08 -10.54 19.92
N ARG A 134 -12.35 -10.44 19.49
CA ARG A 134 -12.67 -10.24 18.07
C ARG A 134 -12.12 -8.90 17.56
N LEU A 135 -12.26 -7.83 18.34
CA LEU A 135 -11.68 -6.54 18.00
C LEU A 135 -10.17 -6.62 17.83
N ASN A 136 -9.48 -7.27 18.77
CA ASN A 136 -8.04 -7.47 18.69
C ASN A 136 -7.62 -8.26 17.45
N GLN A 137 -8.33 -9.36 17.15
CA GLN A 137 -8.08 -10.18 15.97
C GLN A 137 -8.33 -9.40 14.67
N CYS A 138 -9.36 -8.56 14.62
CA CYS A 138 -9.66 -7.73 13.45
C CYS A 138 -8.57 -6.67 13.21
N THR A 139 -8.02 -6.05 14.26
CA THR A 139 -6.98 -5.01 14.12
C THR A 139 -5.62 -5.55 13.73
N ASP A 140 -5.32 -6.79 14.14
CA ASP A 140 -4.05 -7.47 13.87
C ASP A 140 -4.10 -8.38 12.64
N ALA A 141 -5.24 -8.46 11.96
CA ALA A 141 -5.38 -9.25 10.74
C ALA A 141 -4.35 -8.78 9.68
N PRO A 142 -3.48 -9.66 9.14
CA PRO A 142 -2.45 -9.26 8.18
C PRO A 142 -3.01 -8.48 6.98
N LEU A 143 -4.19 -8.89 6.51
CA LEU A 143 -4.92 -8.23 5.42
C LEU A 143 -5.24 -6.75 5.71
N ILE A 144 -5.53 -6.38 6.97
CA ILE A 144 -5.79 -4.98 7.32
C ILE A 144 -4.50 -4.20 7.50
N VAL A 145 -3.46 -4.84 8.05
CA VAL A 145 -2.13 -4.25 8.22
C VAL A 145 -1.54 -3.90 6.85
N ASP A 146 -1.59 -4.84 5.89
CA ASP A 146 -1.10 -4.63 4.54
C ASP A 146 -1.89 -3.55 3.80
N ALA A 147 -3.21 -3.51 4.02
CA ALA A 147 -4.09 -2.53 3.40
C ALA A 147 -3.97 -1.13 4.00
N SER A 148 -3.36 -0.99 5.18
CA SER A 148 -3.26 0.30 5.88
C SER A 148 -2.54 1.38 5.07
N ARG A 149 -1.66 1.00 4.14
CA ARG A 149 -0.99 1.92 3.21
C ARG A 149 -1.91 2.58 2.19
N PHE A 150 -3.10 2.00 1.96
CA PHE A 150 -4.11 2.54 1.05
C PHE A 150 -5.18 3.37 1.78
N PHE A 151 -5.11 3.47 3.10
CA PHE A 151 -6.06 4.25 3.87
C PHE A 151 -5.78 5.74 3.66
N ASP A 152 -6.86 6.50 3.47
CA ASP A 152 -6.75 7.95 3.54
C ASP A 152 -6.32 8.39 4.95
N ALA A 153 -5.98 9.68 5.10
CA ALA A 153 -5.50 10.20 6.38
C ALA A 153 -6.48 9.97 7.53
N LYS A 154 -7.79 10.11 7.27
CA LYS A 154 -8.83 9.94 8.29
C LYS A 154 -8.98 8.48 8.72
N THR A 155 -8.95 7.55 7.77
CA THR A 155 -9.06 6.11 8.01
C THR A 155 -7.81 5.59 8.71
N SER A 156 -6.63 6.08 8.31
CA SER A 156 -5.37 5.78 8.99
C SER A 156 -5.42 6.17 10.47
N ILE A 157 -5.88 7.39 10.77
CA ILE A 157 -6.05 7.85 12.16
C ILE A 157 -7.00 6.91 12.93
N SER A 158 -8.15 6.57 12.36
CA SER A 158 -9.07 5.62 13.00
C SER A 158 -8.44 4.25 13.23
N TYR A 159 -7.74 3.69 12.24
CA TYR A 159 -7.07 2.39 12.36
C TYR A 159 -6.01 2.40 13.47
N TYR A 160 -5.09 3.38 13.45
CA TYR A 160 -4.05 3.49 14.48
C TYR A 160 -4.61 3.78 15.86
N TYR A 161 -5.70 4.54 15.96
CA TYR A 161 -6.36 4.80 17.23
C TYR A 161 -6.89 3.50 17.86
N ILE A 162 -7.58 2.67 17.08
CA ILE A 162 -8.09 1.37 17.54
C ILE A 162 -6.92 0.44 17.87
N LYS A 163 -5.90 0.39 16.99
CA LYS A 163 -4.71 -0.45 17.19
C LYS A 163 -3.95 -0.09 18.45
N ASN A 164 -3.74 1.19 18.75
CA ASN A 164 -3.07 1.62 19.98
C ASN A 164 -3.85 1.27 21.26
N ARG A 165 -5.13 0.89 21.14
CA ARG A 165 -5.97 0.46 22.26
C ARG A 165 -6.05 -1.05 22.42
N SER A 166 -5.48 -1.82 21.49
CA SER A 166 -5.39 -3.29 21.55
C SER A 166 -4.74 -3.79 22.85
N ASP A 167 -3.61 -3.20 23.24
CA ASP A 167 -2.91 -3.56 24.49
C ASP A 167 -3.79 -3.36 25.73
N THR A 168 -4.56 -2.27 25.76
CA THR A 168 -5.52 -2.00 26.84
C THR A 168 -6.63 -3.05 26.85
N PHE A 169 -7.09 -3.51 25.68
CA PHE A 169 -8.08 -4.58 25.60
C PHE A 169 -7.54 -5.91 26.11
N LEU A 170 -6.29 -6.27 25.78
CA LEU A 170 -5.66 -7.48 26.29
C LEU A 170 -5.53 -7.46 27.82
N GLU A 171 -5.10 -6.32 28.39
CA GLU A 171 -5.05 -6.13 29.85
C GLU A 171 -6.44 -6.34 30.48
N LEU A 172 -7.48 -5.72 29.91
CA LEU A 172 -8.86 -5.86 30.38
C LEU A 172 -9.37 -7.30 30.25
N ILE A 173 -9.05 -8.00 29.17
CA ILE A 173 -9.40 -9.42 28.98
C ILE A 173 -8.80 -10.27 30.09
N GLU A 174 -7.53 -10.08 30.43
CA GLU A 174 -6.88 -10.86 31.49
C GLU A 174 -7.47 -10.58 32.87
N ILE A 175 -7.79 -9.31 33.17
CA ILE A 175 -8.50 -8.95 34.41
C ILE A 175 -9.88 -9.63 34.48
N LEU A 176 -10.64 -9.61 33.38
CA LEU A 176 -11.96 -10.24 33.32
C LEU A 176 -11.88 -11.76 33.45
N LYS A 177 -10.90 -12.41 32.80
CA LYS A 177 -10.66 -13.87 32.94
C LYS A 177 -10.28 -14.25 34.36
N SER A 178 -9.41 -13.48 35.00
CA SER A 178 -8.97 -13.71 36.37
C SER A 178 -10.14 -13.64 37.35
N ASN A 179 -10.94 -12.57 37.26
CA ASN A 179 -12.15 -12.40 38.09
C ASN A 179 -13.21 -13.47 37.83
N ARG A 180 -13.35 -13.92 36.57
CA ARG A 180 -14.28 -15.01 36.22
C ARG A 180 -13.89 -16.35 36.86
N ASN A 181 -12.60 -16.67 36.91
CA ASN A 181 -12.12 -17.98 37.36
C ASN A 181 -11.90 -18.04 38.89
N LYS A 182 -11.57 -16.93 39.54
CA LYS A 182 -11.27 -16.87 40.98
C LYS A 182 -11.90 -15.63 41.63
N PRO A 183 -13.21 -15.66 41.93
CA PRO A 183 -13.88 -14.54 42.58
C PRO A 183 -13.35 -14.36 44.01
N THR A 184 -12.62 -13.28 44.26
CA THR A 184 -12.23 -12.83 45.61
C THR A 184 -13.38 -12.04 46.27
N PRO A 185 -13.37 -11.78 47.60
CA PRO A 185 -14.39 -10.95 48.25
C PRO A 185 -14.50 -9.53 47.65
N ASN A 186 -13.40 -9.01 47.09
CA ASN A 186 -13.35 -7.72 46.38
C ASN A 186 -13.57 -7.85 44.86
N SER A 187 -13.76 -9.07 44.33
CA SER A 187 -13.97 -9.30 42.90
C SER A 187 -15.20 -8.61 42.30
N PRO A 188 -16.35 -8.42 42.98
CA PRO A 188 -17.49 -7.74 42.38
C PRO A 188 -17.15 -6.30 41.98
N LYS A 189 -16.53 -5.56 42.91
CA LYS A 189 -16.14 -4.16 42.69
C LYS A 189 -15.01 -4.04 41.67
N ALA A 190 -14.02 -4.94 41.72
CA ALA A 190 -12.93 -4.97 40.74
C ALA A 190 -13.44 -5.30 39.33
N ALA A 191 -14.37 -6.26 39.21
CA ALA A 191 -14.96 -6.63 37.94
C ALA A 191 -15.85 -5.53 37.36
N CYS A 192 -16.74 -4.93 38.18
CA CYS A 192 -17.54 -3.77 37.75
C CYS A 192 -16.66 -2.62 37.28
N LYS A 193 -15.57 -2.33 37.99
CA LYS A 193 -14.59 -1.31 37.57
C LYS A 193 -13.92 -1.65 36.24
N ALA A 194 -13.52 -2.91 36.04
CA ALA A 194 -12.91 -3.36 34.79
C ALA A 194 -13.89 -3.31 33.61
N ILE A 195 -15.13 -3.76 33.80
CA ILE A 195 -16.19 -3.69 32.80
C ILE A 195 -16.51 -2.23 32.47
N SER A 196 -16.71 -1.38 33.48
CA SER A 196 -16.97 0.06 33.28
C SER A 196 -15.82 0.75 32.51
N LYS A 197 -14.56 0.44 32.84
CA LYS A 197 -13.38 0.91 32.09
C LYS A 197 -13.43 0.41 30.64
N ALA A 198 -13.73 -0.88 30.41
CA ALA A 198 -13.86 -1.45 29.07
C ALA A 198 -14.97 -0.78 28.26
N LEU A 199 -16.15 -0.57 28.85
CA LEU A 199 -17.28 0.11 28.20
C LEU A 199 -16.93 1.54 27.80
N LYS A 200 -16.22 2.27 28.67
CA LYS A 200 -15.77 3.63 28.37
C LYS A 200 -14.82 3.66 27.17
N GLU A 201 -13.84 2.76 27.13
CA GLU A 201 -12.90 2.65 25.99
C GLU A 201 -13.62 2.23 24.71
N LEU A 202 -14.51 1.23 24.80
CA LEU A 202 -15.33 0.78 23.67
C LEU A 202 -16.22 1.88 23.12
N LYS A 203 -16.82 2.73 23.97
CA LYS A 203 -17.63 3.87 23.56
C LYS A 203 -16.83 4.92 22.79
N ILE A 204 -15.56 5.14 23.17
CA ILE A 204 -14.66 6.05 22.46
C ILE A 204 -14.28 5.47 21.09
N ILE A 205 -14.08 4.15 21.02
CA ILE A 205 -13.60 3.45 19.83
C ILE A 205 -14.71 3.17 18.80
N LEU A 206 -15.95 3.02 19.23
CA LEU A 206 -17.10 2.76 18.37
C LEU A 206 -17.19 3.65 17.11
N PRO A 207 -17.13 5.00 17.18
CA PRO A 207 -17.18 5.83 15.99
C PRO A 207 -15.98 5.64 15.05
N HIS A 208 -14.82 5.22 15.59
CA HIS A 208 -13.65 4.89 14.77
C HIS A 208 -13.83 3.55 14.05
N LEU A 209 -14.45 2.56 14.69
CA LEU A 209 -14.77 1.27 14.07
C LEU A 209 -15.78 1.42 12.93
N GLU A 210 -16.84 2.20 13.15
CA GLU A 210 -17.86 2.47 12.13
C GLU A 210 -17.25 3.17 10.92
N ARG A 211 -16.49 4.25 11.16
CA ARG A 211 -15.78 4.97 10.10
C ARG A 211 -14.81 4.07 9.35
N LEU A 212 -14.03 3.27 10.06
CA LEU A 212 -13.09 2.33 9.45
C LEU A 212 -13.83 1.31 8.57
N ALA A 213 -14.95 0.75 9.06
CA ALA A 213 -15.77 -0.18 8.28
C ALA A 213 -16.31 0.44 6.99
N ASP A 214 -16.80 1.68 7.07
CA ASP A 214 -17.34 2.41 5.92
C ASP A 214 -16.23 2.72 4.90
N SER A 215 -15.10 3.24 5.35
CA SER A 215 -13.94 3.52 4.48
C SER A 215 -13.42 2.26 3.79
N ILE A 216 -13.26 1.15 4.52
CA ILE A 216 -12.80 -0.12 3.93
C ILE A 216 -13.80 -0.63 2.88
N SER A 217 -15.11 -0.41 3.08
CA SER A 217 -16.11 -0.82 2.11
C SER A 217 -16.02 -0.05 0.78
N THR A 218 -15.50 1.19 0.82
CA THR A 218 -15.26 2.03 -0.36
C THR A 218 -13.94 1.76 -1.07
N LEU A 219 -13.04 0.95 -0.51
CA LEU A 219 -11.77 0.58 -1.16
C LEU A 219 -11.94 -0.36 -2.37
N LYS A 220 -13.17 -0.73 -2.74
CA LYS A 220 -13.44 -1.48 -3.96
C LYS A 220 -13.14 -0.59 -5.18
N ALA A 221 -11.94 -0.77 -5.74
CA ALA A 221 -11.50 -0.22 -7.02
C ALA A 221 -12.14 -0.96 -8.21
#